data_AF-M4Z249-F1
#
_entry.id   AF-M4Z249-F1
#
_cell.length_a   1.000
_cell.length_b   1.000
_cell.length_c   1.000
_cell.angle_alpha   90.00
_cell.angle_beta   90.00
_cell.angle_gamma   90.00
#
_symmetry.space_group_name_H-M   'P 1'
#
loop_
_entity.id
_entity.type
_entity.pdbx_description
1 polymer ?
#
loop_
_entity_poly.entity_id
_entity_poly.type
_entity_poly.pdbx_seq_one_letter_code
_entity_poly.pdbx_strand_id
1 'polypeptide(L)'
;MIDRRDELEALLKHERLQKVQNYTARGRRFQLLPDTDLVNFWVLTMNLWANGSGEFKSQDLDDCQSEMMLRRIDPPFDRVSHVWERVAQRAEFHLNLIDNDPKARAVAEALLEEQLKSLRQQVGRPKH
;
A
#
# COMPACT_ATOMS: atom_id res chain seq x y z
N MET A 1 0.72 -2.48 28.42
CA MET A 1 -0.11 -3.04 27.33
C MET A 1 0.20 -2.15 26.14
N ILE A 2 1.02 -2.60 25.19
CA ILE A 2 1.24 -1.83 23.97
C ILE A 2 -0.08 -1.88 23.21
N ASP A 3 -0.61 -0.71 22.85
CA ASP A 3 -1.88 -0.63 22.13
C ASP A 3 -1.68 -1.30 20.76
N ARG A 4 -2.68 -2.06 20.31
CA ARG A 4 -2.67 -2.71 18.99
C ARG A 4 -2.44 -1.68 17.87
N ARG A 5 -2.84 -0.44 18.14
CA ARG A 5 -2.59 0.73 17.29
C ARG A 5 -1.10 1.08 17.20
N ASP A 6 -0.36 1.08 18.31
CA ASP A 6 1.06 1.44 18.36
C ASP A 6 1.92 0.39 17.63
N GLU A 7 1.56 -0.89 17.77
CA GLU A 7 2.19 -1.98 17.02
C GLU A 7 1.96 -1.81 15.52
N LEU A 8 0.72 -1.54 15.10
CA LEU A 8 0.40 -1.31 13.69
C LEU A 8 1.17 -0.10 13.14
N GLU A 9 1.25 1.00 13.90
CA GLU A 9 1.98 2.18 13.48
C GLU A 9 3.48 1.91 13.33
N ALA A 10 4.08 1.18 14.27
CA ALA A 10 5.49 0.77 14.19
C ALA A 10 5.76 -0.11 12.96
N LEU A 11 4.82 -1.00 12.62
CA LEU A 11 4.92 -1.86 11.44
C LEU A 11 4.83 -1.08 10.13
N LEU A 12 3.86 -0.17 10.02
CA LEU A 12 3.71 0.69 8.86
C LEU A 12 4.95 1.58 8.66
N LYS A 13 5.52 2.10 9.75
CA LYS A 13 6.79 2.84 9.70
C LYS A 13 7.94 1.96 9.22
N HIS A 14 8.01 0.72 9.71
CA HIS A 14 9.06 -0.22 9.32
C HIS A 14 8.99 -0.58 7.83
N GLU A 15 7.81 -0.95 7.34
CA GLU A 15 7.57 -1.26 5.93
C GLU A 15 7.93 -0.07 5.04
N ARG A 16 7.51 1.14 5.44
CA ARG A 16 7.82 2.37 4.70
C ARG A 16 9.33 2.62 4.59
N LEU A 17 10.07 2.40 5.68
CA LEU A 17 11.54 2.51 5.67
C LEU A 17 12.18 1.45 4.77
N GLN A 18 11.71 0.21 4.80
CA GLN A 18 12.21 -0.84 3.90
C GLN A 18 11.98 -0.47 2.43
N LYS A 19 10.81 0.08 2.08
CA LYS A 19 10.50 0.51 0.72
C LYS A 19 11.48 1.60 0.24
N VAL A 20 11.74 2.61 1.07
CA VAL A 20 12.73 3.66 0.75
C VAL A 20 14.14 3.10 0.57
N GLN A 21 14.56 2.17 1.43
CA GLN A 21 15.87 1.50 1.32
C GLN A 21 15.98 0.70 0.03
N ASN A 22 14.98 -0.12 -0.27
CA ASN A 22 14.92 -0.94 -1.48
C ASN A 22 14.94 -0.08 -2.74
N TYR A 23 14.17 1.01 -2.76
CA TYR A 23 14.15 1.97 -3.85
C TYR A 23 15.51 2.66 -4.06
N THR A 24 16.16 3.06 -2.96
CA THR A 24 17.49 3.68 -3.01
C THR A 24 18.54 2.69 -3.52
N ALA A 25 18.49 1.43 -3.06
CA ALA A 25 19.39 0.36 -3.51
C ALA A 25 19.25 0.05 -5.01
N ARG A 26 18.06 0.24 -5.59
CA ARG A 26 17.79 0.10 -7.02
C ARG A 26 18.23 1.30 -7.87
N GLY A 27 18.71 2.39 -7.28
CA GLY A 27 19.30 3.52 -8.01
C GLY A 27 18.35 4.69 -8.28
N ARG A 28 17.39 4.96 -7.39
CA ARG A 28 16.51 6.15 -7.40
C ARG A 28 16.05 6.60 -8.79
N ARG A 29 15.32 5.73 -9.51
CA ARG A 29 14.81 5.94 -10.88
C ARG A 29 14.15 7.32 -11.10
N PHE A 30 13.48 7.87 -10.09
CA PHE A 30 12.76 9.14 -10.21
C PHE A 30 13.56 10.36 -9.77
N GLN A 31 14.84 10.21 -9.37
CA GLN A 31 15.68 11.31 -8.87
C GLN A 31 15.76 12.51 -9.81
N LEU A 32 15.72 12.30 -11.12
CA LEU A 32 15.83 13.37 -12.13
C LEU A 32 14.48 13.97 -12.54
N LEU A 33 13.35 13.39 -12.12
CA LEU A 33 12.04 13.97 -12.40
C LEU A 33 11.86 15.26 -11.59
N PRO A 34 11.30 16.32 -12.19
CA PRO A 34 10.80 17.47 -11.45
C PRO A 34 9.73 17.07 -10.42
N ASP A 35 9.63 17.82 -9.33
CA ASP A 35 8.64 17.56 -8.27
C ASP A 35 7.20 17.58 -8.81
N THR A 36 6.89 18.47 -9.77
CA THR A 36 5.59 18.53 -10.43
C THR A 36 5.25 17.25 -11.17
N ASP A 37 6.22 16.68 -11.87
CA ASP A 37 6.03 15.47 -12.67
C ASP A 37 5.94 14.24 -11.78
N LEU A 38 6.71 14.23 -10.67
CA LEU A 38 6.63 13.20 -9.65
C LEU A 38 5.25 13.18 -8.98
N VAL A 39 4.72 14.35 -8.61
CA VAL A 39 3.38 14.51 -8.01
C VAL A 39 2.30 14.07 -9.01
N ASN A 40 2.40 14.49 -10.28
CA ASN A 40 1.45 14.08 -11.32
C ASN A 40 1.50 12.57 -11.59
N PHE A 41 2.69 11.98 -11.61
CA PHE A 41 2.86 10.54 -11.75
C PHE A 41 2.22 9.79 -10.57
N TRP A 42 2.42 10.26 -9.34
CA TRP A 42 1.77 9.67 -8.17
C TRP A 42 0.24 9.66 -8.29
N VAL A 43 -0.35 10.80 -8.67
CA VAL A 43 -1.81 10.90 -8.89
C VAL A 43 -2.28 9.94 -9.97
N LEU A 44 -1.55 9.83 -11.08
CA LEU A 44 -1.88 8.90 -12.16
C LEU A 44 -1.85 7.44 -11.68
N THR A 45 -0.77 7.04 -10.99
CA THR A 45 -0.61 5.67 -10.50
C THR A 45 -1.67 5.31 -9.45
N MET A 46 -2.03 6.25 -8.57
CA MET A 46 -3.12 6.08 -7.61
C MET A 46 -4.47 5.87 -8.31
N ASN A 47 -4.73 6.58 -9.40
CA ASN A 47 -5.94 6.38 -10.21
C ASN A 47 -5.95 5.00 -10.90
N LEU A 48 -4.82 4.57 -11.46
CA LEU A 48 -4.68 3.24 -12.06
C LEU A 48 -4.92 2.13 -11.03
N TRP A 49 -4.38 2.30 -9.83
CA TRP A 49 -4.60 1.40 -8.70
C TRP A 49 -6.09 1.32 -8.30
N ALA A 50 -6.73 2.48 -8.15
CA ALA A 50 -8.14 2.58 -7.79
C ALA A 50 -9.04 1.88 -8.80
N ASN A 51 -8.72 2.03 -10.09
CA ASN A 51 -9.46 1.42 -11.19
C ASN A 51 -9.18 -0.08 -11.34
N GLY A 52 -8.22 -0.64 -10.59
CA GLY A 52 -7.78 -2.02 -10.77
C GLY A 52 -7.22 -2.28 -12.17
N SER A 53 -6.60 -1.28 -12.79
CA SER A 53 -6.04 -1.41 -14.13
C SER A 53 -4.94 -2.47 -14.15
N GLY A 54 -4.90 -3.31 -15.19
CA GLY A 54 -3.78 -4.24 -15.42
C GLY A 54 -2.45 -3.54 -15.71
N GLU A 55 -2.48 -2.24 -16.02
CA GLU A 55 -1.30 -1.41 -16.19
C GLU A 55 -0.71 -0.94 -14.86
N PHE A 56 -1.45 -1.07 -13.75
CA PHE A 56 -0.95 -0.74 -12.44
C PHE A 56 0.18 -1.70 -12.02
N LYS A 57 1.33 -1.13 -11.70
CA LYS A 57 2.46 -1.83 -11.09
C LYS A 57 2.66 -1.29 -9.69
N SER A 58 2.55 -2.16 -8.68
CA SER A 58 2.76 -1.79 -7.28
C SER A 58 4.12 -1.13 -7.05
N GLN A 59 5.15 -1.60 -7.75
CA GLN A 59 6.49 -1.04 -7.67
C GLN A 59 6.55 0.43 -8.15
N ASP A 60 5.78 0.81 -9.17
CA ASP A 60 5.79 2.21 -9.65
C ASP A 60 5.24 3.15 -8.57
N LEU A 61 4.21 2.73 -7.82
CA LEU A 61 3.67 3.50 -6.70
C LEU A 61 4.66 3.54 -5.53
N ASP A 62 5.25 2.40 -5.16
CA ASP A 62 6.21 2.30 -4.06
C ASP A 62 7.47 3.14 -4.32
N ASP A 63 8.02 3.08 -5.53
CA ASP A 63 9.20 3.86 -5.94
C ASP A 63 8.88 5.36 -5.96
N CYS A 64 7.71 5.74 -6.47
CA CYS A 64 7.28 7.13 -6.53
C CYS A 64 7.06 7.71 -5.13
N GLN A 65 6.34 7.00 -4.27
CA GLN A 65 6.07 7.42 -2.89
C GLN A 65 7.35 7.47 -2.05
N SER A 66 8.31 6.58 -2.32
CA SER A 66 9.64 6.62 -1.69
C SER A 66 10.43 7.85 -2.11
N GLU A 67 10.43 8.23 -3.39
CA GLU A 67 11.09 9.44 -3.87
C GLU A 67 10.45 10.71 -3.29
N MET A 68 9.11 10.78 -3.24
CA MET A 68 8.41 11.91 -2.62
C MET A 68 8.78 12.07 -1.15
N MET A 69 8.88 10.95 -0.41
CA MET A 69 9.33 10.96 0.99
C MET A 69 10.77 11.45 1.14
N LEU A 70 11.69 10.99 0.30
CA LEU A 70 13.08 11.46 0.31
C LEU A 70 13.19 12.97 0.07
N ARG A 71 12.30 13.52 -0.76
CA ARG A 71 12.20 14.95 -1.06
C ARG A 71 11.33 15.74 -0.09
N ARG A 72 10.67 15.08 0.86
CA ARG A 72 9.71 15.68 1.80
C ARG A 72 8.54 16.36 1.09
N ILE A 73 8.07 15.75 0.01
CA ILE A 73 6.87 16.18 -0.73
C ILE A 73 5.70 15.42 -0.15
N ASP A 74 4.70 16.14 0.33
CA ASP A 74 3.46 15.53 0.81
C ASP A 74 2.62 15.01 -0.37
N PRO A 75 2.05 13.80 -0.27
CA PRO A 75 1.15 13.30 -1.29
C PRO A 75 -0.08 14.20 -1.44
N PRO A 76 -0.50 14.53 -2.68
CA PRO A 76 -1.65 15.39 -2.95
C PRO A 76 -2.97 14.62 -2.77
N PHE A 77 -3.31 14.27 -1.54
CA PHE A 77 -4.51 13.48 -1.24
C PHE A 77 -5.82 14.14 -1.69
N ASP A 78 -5.83 15.47 -1.78
CA ASP A 78 -6.93 16.27 -2.32
C ASP A 78 -7.27 15.89 -3.77
N ARG A 79 -6.24 15.62 -4.60
CA ARG A 79 -6.38 15.30 -6.03
C ARG A 79 -6.84 13.87 -6.31
N VAL A 80 -6.88 13.03 -5.29
CA VAL A 80 -7.28 11.62 -5.37
C VAL A 80 -8.39 11.28 -4.38
N SER A 81 -9.14 12.27 -3.91
CA SER A 81 -10.25 12.08 -2.96
C SER A 81 -11.27 11.04 -3.45
N HIS A 82 -11.58 11.01 -4.75
CA HIS A 82 -12.47 10.04 -5.39
C HIS A 82 -11.93 8.60 -5.43
N VAL A 83 -10.61 8.41 -5.23
CA VAL A 83 -10.01 7.07 -5.17
C VAL A 83 -10.56 6.30 -3.96
N TRP A 84 -10.77 6.97 -2.84
CA TRP A 84 -11.29 6.34 -1.63
C TRP A 84 -12.71 5.79 -1.84
N GLU A 85 -13.57 6.56 -2.50
CA GLU A 85 -14.93 6.12 -2.84
C GLU A 85 -14.90 4.91 -3.77
N ARG A 86 -14.04 4.91 -4.80
CA ARG A 86 -13.91 3.77 -5.72
C ARG A 86 -13.40 2.51 -5.04
N VAL A 87 -12.42 2.65 -4.15
CA VAL A 87 -11.88 1.52 -3.39
C VAL A 87 -12.94 0.98 -2.43
N ALA A 88 -13.71 1.84 -1.77
CA ALA A 88 -14.81 1.44 -0.91
C ALA A 88 -15.90 0.70 -1.70
N GLN A 89 -16.36 1.23 -2.83
CA GLN A 89 -17.35 0.57 -3.70
C GLN A 89 -16.88 -0.80 -4.18
N ARG A 90 -15.59 -0.91 -4.58
CA ARG A 90 -15.01 -2.19 -4.99
C ARG A 90 -14.94 -3.18 -3.81
N ALA A 91 -14.54 -2.71 -2.63
CA ALA A 91 -14.50 -3.54 -1.43
C ALA A 91 -15.90 -4.04 -1.04
N GLU A 92 -16.90 -3.17 -1.04
CA GLU A 92 -18.31 -3.53 -0.81
C GLU A 92 -18.81 -4.55 -1.82
N PHE A 93 -18.51 -4.36 -3.11
CA PHE A 93 -18.87 -5.32 -4.14
C PHE A 93 -18.25 -6.71 -3.88
N HIS A 94 -16.95 -6.76 -3.53
CA HIS A 94 -16.29 -8.03 -3.20
C HIS A 94 -16.84 -8.66 -1.91
N LEU A 95 -17.11 -7.85 -0.88
CA LEU A 95 -17.71 -8.34 0.37
C LEU A 95 -19.11 -8.90 0.13
N ASN A 96 -19.93 -8.22 -0.68
CA ASN A 96 -21.24 -8.73 -1.06
C ASN A 96 -21.14 -10.05 -1.84
N LEU A 97 -20.16 -10.21 -2.74
CA LEU A 97 -19.93 -11.49 -3.42
C LEU A 97 -19.52 -12.60 -2.45
N ILE A 98 -18.69 -12.27 -1.46
CA ILE A 98 -18.24 -13.20 -0.42
C ILE A 98 -19.40 -13.60 0.50
N ASP A 99 -20.21 -12.65 0.97
CA ASP A 99 -21.32 -12.93 1.88
C ASP A 99 -22.44 -13.74 1.22
N ASN A 100 -22.61 -13.60 -0.10
CA ASN A 100 -23.55 -14.40 -0.88
C ASN A 100 -23.01 -15.80 -1.27
N ASP A 101 -21.74 -16.11 -0.98
CA ASP A 101 -21.15 -17.44 -1.19
C ASP A 101 -20.43 -17.93 0.10
N PRO A 102 -21.07 -18.81 0.89
CA PRO A 102 -20.50 -19.34 2.13
C PRO A 102 -19.13 -19.99 1.97
N LYS A 103 -18.82 -20.55 0.78
CA LYS A 103 -17.51 -21.12 0.50
C LYS A 103 -16.47 -20.04 0.25
N ALA A 104 -16.81 -19.00 -0.51
CA ALA A 104 -15.92 -17.86 -0.73
C ALA A 104 -15.56 -17.15 0.59
N ARG A 105 -16.53 -17.07 1.52
CA ARG A 105 -16.31 -16.53 2.87
C ARG A 105 -15.33 -17.35 3.69
N ALA A 106 -15.52 -18.66 3.77
CA ALA A 106 -14.61 -19.54 4.51
C ALA A 106 -13.18 -19.49 3.95
N VAL A 107 -13.03 -19.37 2.62
CA VAL A 107 -11.72 -19.20 1.96
C VAL A 107 -11.08 -17.86 2.31
N ALA A 108 -11.83 -16.76 2.25
CA ALA A 108 -11.32 -15.43 2.59
C ALA A 108 -10.88 -15.33 4.06
N GLU A 109 -11.68 -15.89 4.98
CA GLU A 109 -11.37 -15.96 6.42
C GLU A 109 -10.08 -16.76 6.68
N ALA A 110 -9.92 -17.92 6.04
CA ALA A 110 -8.71 -18.74 6.17
C ALA A 110 -7.45 -18.03 5.63
N LEU A 111 -7.57 -17.33 4.48
CA LEU A 111 -6.47 -16.56 3.89
C LEU A 111 -6.04 -15.40 4.78
N LEU A 112 -7.00 -14.71 5.39
CA LEU A 112 -6.73 -13.63 6.35
C LEU A 112 -5.99 -14.16 7.58
N GLU A 113 -6.41 -15.30 8.12
CA GLU A 113 -5.75 -15.95 9.26
C GLU A 113 -4.31 -16.35 8.95
N GLU A 114 -4.06 -16.89 7.77
CA GLU A 114 -2.73 -17.26 7.30
C GLU A 114 -1.81 -16.04 7.15
N GLN A 115 -2.33 -14.94 6.57
CA GLN A 115 -1.59 -13.68 6.46
C GLN A 115 -1.29 -13.08 7.83
N LEU A 116 -2.25 -13.06 8.76
CA LEU A 116 -2.02 -12.57 10.12
C LEU A 116 -0.99 -13.42 10.88
N LYS A 117 -0.97 -14.73 10.64
CA LYS A 117 0.01 -15.64 11.24
C LYS A 117 1.41 -15.42 10.68
N SER A 118 1.55 -15.25 9.36
CA SER A 118 2.84 -14.97 8.72
C SER A 118 3.40 -13.61 9.17
N LEU A 119 2.54 -12.60 9.29
CA LEU A 119 2.90 -11.27 9.80
C LEU A 119 3.40 -11.34 11.25
N ARG A 120 2.70 -12.04 12.15
CA ARG A 120 3.14 -12.22 13.54
C ARG A 120 4.52 -12.88 13.65
N GLN A 121 4.83 -13.83 12.76
CA GLN A 121 6.14 -14.50 12.73
C GLN A 121 7.27 -13.60 12.21
N GLN A 122 6.98 -12.71 11.27
CA GLN A 122 7.96 -11.74 10.78
C GLN A 122 8.29 -10.66 11.83
N VAL A 123 7.30 -10.26 12.62
CA VAL A 123 7.44 -9.23 13.67
C VAL A 123 8.06 -9.80 14.95
N GLY A 124 7.78 -11.08 15.25
CA GLY A 124 8.32 -11.78 16.41
C GLY A 124 9.75 -12.33 16.26
N ARG A 125 10.40 -12.15 15.09
CA ARG A 125 11.78 -12.60 14.89
C ARG A 125 12.74 -11.50 15.36
N PRO A 126 13.48 -11.66 16.48
CA PRO A 126 14.56 -10.74 16.80
C PRO A 126 15.59 -10.87 15.68
N LYS A 127 16.05 -9.73 15.15
CA LYS A 127 17.22 -9.70 14.27
C LYS A 127 18.41 -10.18 15.11
N HIS A 128 18.93 -11.36 14.79
CA HIS A 128 20.27 -11.79 15.20
C HIS A 128 21.32 -11.00 14.43
#